data_AF-A0A176W095-F1
#
_entry.id   AF-A0A176W095-F1
#
_cell.length_a   1.000
_cell.length_b   1.000
_cell.length_c   1.000
_cell.angle_alpha   90.00
_cell.angle_beta   90.00
_cell.angle_gamma   90.00
#
_symmetry.space_group_name_H-M   'P 1'
#
loop_
_entity.id
_entity.type
_entity.pdbx_description
1 polymer ?
#
loop_
_entity_poly.entity_id
_entity_poly.type
_entity_poly.pdbx_seq_one_letter_code
_entity_poly.pdbx_strand_id
1 'polypeptide(L)'
;MQILPPRWKYWHDMEWRPQLRKLRDPARENRRGFLRRQRSWKLKTTRLRRRRKWSRCEVHRPVCSASKWYHYSGTLIARRQKELVRQTWALEKSETARKADEELLDQLQSRCDELRAQHAEAELQLAEVEGHNRHATDRTRKELVLRVNRCLRGYACWEVTARERMTLREMEIRAAALMSGDNRSRRRLAKRLESFLSRSRYAIANLEAEVASVLRRFGLRRRADEWTGRKLVSSGGSHRRHSR
;
A
#
# COMPACT_ATOMS: atom_id res chain seq x y z
N MET A 1 -5.72 28.50 -12.16
CA MET A 1 -5.84 27.05 -11.86
C MET A 1 -4.82 26.70 -10.79
N GLN A 2 -5.25 26.52 -9.54
CA GLN A 2 -4.39 26.11 -8.43
C GLN A 2 -4.37 24.58 -8.36
N ILE A 3 -3.18 24.00 -8.50
CA ILE A 3 -2.96 22.55 -8.39
C ILE A 3 -2.80 22.24 -6.90
N LEU A 4 -3.85 21.71 -6.28
CA LEU A 4 -3.79 21.17 -4.93
C LEU A 4 -2.96 19.87 -4.93
N PRO A 5 -2.06 19.67 -3.95
CA PRO A 5 -1.30 18.43 -3.84
C PRO A 5 -2.17 17.25 -3.37
N PRO A 6 -1.83 15.99 -3.74
CA PRO A 6 -2.63 14.83 -3.39
C PRO A 6 -2.56 14.55 -1.88
N ARG A 7 -3.69 14.72 -1.20
CA ARG A 7 -3.90 14.60 0.25
C ARG A 7 -3.86 13.14 0.79
N TRP A 8 -3.36 12.19 0.01
CA TRP A 8 -3.50 10.75 0.29
C TRP A 8 -2.27 10.11 0.94
N LYS A 9 -1.15 10.84 1.08
CA LYS A 9 0.07 10.30 1.70
C LYS A 9 0.12 10.35 3.23
N TYR A 10 -0.87 10.93 3.90
CA TYR A 10 -0.88 11.07 5.36
C TYR A 10 -1.74 10.04 6.11
N TRP A 11 -2.39 9.10 5.42
CA TRP A 11 -3.30 8.13 6.05
C TRP A 11 -2.73 6.71 6.20
N HIS A 12 -1.59 6.39 5.58
CA HIS A 12 -1.02 5.04 5.69
C HIS A 12 -0.01 4.85 6.84
N ASP A 13 0.53 5.94 7.41
CA ASP A 13 1.47 5.87 8.54
C ASP A 13 0.83 6.17 9.91
N MET A 14 -0.47 6.53 9.96
CA MET A 14 -1.24 6.52 11.21
C MET A 14 -1.76 5.11 11.52
N GLU A 15 -0.84 4.32 12.07
CA GLU A 15 -1.10 3.56 13.29
C GLU A 15 -2.28 2.58 13.29
N TRP A 16 -2.22 1.57 12.42
CA TRP A 16 -2.69 0.23 12.78
C TRP A 16 -1.68 -0.47 13.71
N ARG A 17 -1.42 0.13 14.88
CA ARG A 17 -0.99 -0.65 16.05
C ARG A 17 -2.26 -1.00 16.81
N PRO A 18 -2.63 -2.29 16.93
CA PRO A 18 -3.60 -2.67 17.93
C PRO A 18 -2.96 -2.35 19.28
N GLN A 19 -3.32 -1.23 19.89
CA GLN A 19 -3.15 -1.00 21.32
C GLN A 19 -4.11 -1.94 22.08
N LEU A 20 -3.94 -3.25 21.90
CA LEU A 20 -4.34 -4.27 22.85
C LEU A 20 -3.37 -4.24 24.04
N ARG A 21 -3.10 -3.04 24.59
CA ARG A 21 -2.75 -2.92 26.01
C ARG A 21 -4.02 -3.26 26.76
N LYS A 22 -4.19 -4.55 27.00
CA LYS A 22 -4.74 -5.16 28.21
C LYS A 22 -5.33 -4.11 29.15
N LEU A 23 -6.55 -3.64 28.86
CA LEU A 23 -7.44 -3.11 29.88
C LEU A 23 -7.83 -4.33 30.73
N ARG A 24 -6.87 -4.78 31.54
CA ARG A 24 -7.12 -5.62 32.70
C ARG A 24 -7.97 -4.76 33.60
N ASP A 25 -9.26 -4.97 33.47
CA ASP A 25 -10.29 -4.42 34.33
C ASP A 25 -9.93 -4.73 35.80
N PRO A 26 -9.42 -3.75 36.58
CA PRO A 26 -8.94 -4.00 37.94
C PRO A 26 -10.09 -4.43 38.88
N ALA A 27 -11.35 -4.21 38.45
CA ALA A 27 -12.53 -4.68 39.16
C ALA A 27 -12.71 -6.22 39.11
N ARG A 28 -12.17 -6.91 38.10
CA ARG A 28 -12.28 -8.38 37.97
C ARG A 28 -11.28 -9.15 38.84
N GLU A 29 -10.11 -8.59 39.12
CA GLU A 29 -9.10 -9.23 39.97
C GLU A 29 -9.45 -9.14 41.47
N ASN A 30 -10.08 -8.04 41.91
CA ASN A 30 -10.53 -7.90 43.30
C ASN A 30 -11.73 -8.81 43.68
N ARG A 31 -12.62 -9.17 42.74
CA ARG A 31 -13.72 -10.11 43.02
C ARG A 31 -13.25 -11.55 43.26
N ARG A 32 -12.16 -11.99 42.62
CA ARG A 32 -11.59 -13.33 42.83
C ARG A 32 -10.86 -13.45 44.19
N GLY A 33 -10.24 -12.36 44.66
CA GLY A 33 -9.60 -12.31 45.99
C GLY A 33 -10.60 -12.35 47.16
N PHE A 34 -11.73 -11.64 47.04
CA PHE A 34 -12.73 -11.55 48.11
C PHE A 34 -13.49 -12.88 48.31
N LEU A 35 -13.82 -13.59 47.23
CA LEU A 35 -14.49 -14.89 47.30
C LEU A 35 -13.60 -16.00 47.86
N ARG A 36 -12.27 -15.95 47.66
CA ARG A 36 -11.34 -16.88 48.31
C ARG A 36 -11.21 -16.63 49.82
N ARG A 37 -11.28 -15.37 50.29
CA ARG A 37 -11.23 -15.06 51.72
C ARG A 37 -12.53 -15.42 52.47
N GLN A 38 -13.71 -15.28 51.85
CA GLN A 38 -14.97 -15.72 52.48
C GLN A 38 -15.09 -17.25 52.63
N ARG A 39 -14.55 -18.05 51.70
CA ARG A 39 -14.59 -19.52 51.82
C ARG A 39 -13.67 -20.05 52.93
N SER A 40 -12.58 -19.35 53.26
CA SER A 40 -11.67 -19.74 54.35
C SER A 40 -12.25 -19.51 55.76
N TRP A 41 -13.16 -18.55 55.94
CA TRP A 41 -13.73 -18.26 57.27
C TRP A 41 -14.96 -19.14 57.61
N LYS A 42 -15.78 -19.51 56.61
CA LYS A 42 -16.94 -20.41 56.84
C LYS A 42 -16.54 -21.86 57.15
N LEU A 43 -15.36 -22.32 56.74
CA LEU A 43 -14.87 -23.68 57.02
C LEU A 43 -14.22 -23.85 58.41
N LYS A 44 -13.78 -22.76 59.05
CA LYS A 44 -13.16 -22.83 60.39
C LYS A 44 -14.19 -22.82 61.52
N THR A 45 -15.32 -22.13 61.38
CA THR A 45 -16.36 -22.06 62.42
C THR A 45 -17.29 -23.28 62.47
N THR A 46 -17.42 -24.02 61.37
CA THR A 46 -18.20 -25.29 61.34
C THR A 46 -17.45 -26.48 61.92
N ARG A 47 -16.11 -26.52 61.86
CA ARG A 47 -15.32 -27.61 62.49
C ARG A 47 -15.32 -27.55 64.02
N LEU A 48 -15.37 -26.37 64.62
CA LEU A 48 -15.38 -26.23 66.08
C LEU A 48 -16.77 -26.52 66.70
N ARG A 49 -17.87 -26.27 65.98
CA ARG A 49 -19.22 -26.66 66.46
C ARG A 49 -19.52 -28.15 66.36
N ARG A 50 -18.90 -28.89 65.43
CA ARG A 50 -19.09 -30.35 65.35
C ARG A 50 -18.33 -31.15 66.42
N ARG A 51 -17.20 -30.64 66.94
CA ARG A 51 -16.44 -31.33 68.00
C ARG A 51 -17.10 -31.29 69.39
N ARG A 52 -17.92 -30.26 69.71
CA ARG A 52 -18.59 -30.16 71.01
C ARG A 52 -19.93 -30.90 71.14
N LYS A 53 -20.48 -31.46 70.04
CA LYS A 53 -21.73 -32.22 70.06
C LYS A 53 -21.55 -33.74 70.09
N TRP A 54 -20.35 -34.24 69.79
CA TRP A 54 -20.06 -35.68 69.82
C TRP A 54 -19.75 -36.20 71.22
N SER A 55 -19.36 -35.34 72.16
CA SER A 55 -19.04 -35.73 73.55
C SER A 55 -20.27 -35.87 74.46
N ARG A 56 -21.50 -35.86 73.94
CA ARG A 56 -22.74 -35.96 74.76
C ARG A 56 -23.72 -37.05 74.32
N CYS A 57 -23.27 -38.06 73.57
CA CYS A 57 -24.13 -39.17 73.14
C CYS A 57 -23.53 -40.56 73.42
N GLU A 58 -22.70 -40.72 74.45
CA GLU A 58 -21.97 -41.98 74.68
C GLU A 58 -22.65 -42.97 75.66
N VAL A 59 -23.88 -42.74 76.12
CA VAL A 59 -24.47 -43.57 77.21
C VAL A 59 -25.87 -44.12 76.92
N HIS A 60 -26.26 -44.27 75.65
CA HIS A 60 -27.33 -45.21 75.31
C HIS A 60 -27.04 -45.85 73.96
N ARG A 61 -26.53 -47.09 73.97
CA ARG A 61 -26.63 -48.01 72.83
C ARG A 61 -28.03 -48.63 72.87
N PRO A 62 -28.98 -48.20 72.04
CA PRO A 62 -30.16 -49.01 71.80
C PRO A 62 -29.67 -50.25 71.05
N VAL A 63 -30.00 -51.43 71.57
CA VAL A 63 -29.86 -52.70 70.86
C VAL A 63 -30.86 -52.66 69.70
N CYS A 64 -30.51 -51.98 68.62
CA CYS A 64 -31.25 -52.04 67.37
C CYS A 64 -31.11 -53.46 66.83
N SER A 65 -32.22 -54.19 66.79
CA SER A 65 -32.28 -55.53 66.20
C SER A 65 -31.74 -55.51 64.76
N ALA A 66 -31.00 -56.57 64.39
CA ALA A 66 -30.33 -56.69 63.10
C ALA A 66 -31.24 -56.40 61.89
N SER A 67 -32.55 -56.68 62.00
CA SER A 67 -33.54 -56.37 60.95
C SER A 67 -33.64 -54.89 60.57
N LYS A 68 -33.50 -53.95 61.52
CA LYS A 68 -33.54 -52.51 61.20
C LYS A 68 -32.33 -52.06 60.36
N TRP A 69 -31.17 -52.70 60.57
CA TRP A 69 -29.96 -52.43 59.80
C TRP A 69 -30.09 -52.89 58.35
N TYR A 70 -30.62 -54.08 58.11
CA TYR A 70 -30.83 -54.61 56.76
C TYR A 70 -31.82 -53.77 55.93
N HIS A 71 -32.88 -53.25 56.56
CA HIS A 71 -33.84 -52.41 55.86
C HIS A 71 -33.27 -51.02 55.52
N TYR A 72 -32.48 -50.45 56.44
CA TYR A 72 -31.81 -49.17 56.22
C TYR A 72 -30.70 -49.28 55.15
N SER A 73 -29.92 -50.37 55.16
CA SER A 73 -28.92 -50.62 54.11
C SER A 73 -29.58 -50.82 52.75
N GLY A 74 -30.70 -51.55 52.67
CA GLY A 74 -31.44 -51.76 51.44
C GLY A 74 -31.96 -50.44 50.82
N THR A 75 -32.56 -49.56 51.63
CA THR A 75 -33.06 -48.26 51.15
C THR A 75 -31.93 -47.30 50.72
N LEU A 76 -30.79 -47.33 51.41
CA LEU A 76 -29.59 -46.58 51.01
C LEU A 76 -29.01 -47.09 49.69
N ILE A 77 -28.94 -48.42 49.50
CA ILE A 77 -28.47 -49.03 48.25
C ILE A 77 -29.40 -48.64 47.10
N ALA A 78 -30.72 -48.78 47.26
CA ALA A 78 -31.69 -48.41 46.24
C ALA A 78 -31.65 -46.91 45.90
N ARG A 79 -31.46 -46.03 46.89
CA ARG A 79 -31.29 -44.58 46.65
C ARG A 79 -30.01 -44.30 45.87
N ARG A 80 -28.92 -44.98 46.20
CA ARG A 80 -27.63 -44.81 45.51
C ARG A 80 -27.69 -45.31 44.07
N GLN A 81 -28.37 -46.43 43.82
CA GLN A 81 -28.62 -46.92 42.46
C GLN A 81 -29.43 -45.92 41.63
N LYS A 82 -30.54 -45.37 42.18
CA LYS A 82 -31.34 -44.34 41.49
C LYS A 82 -30.51 -43.08 41.16
N GLU A 83 -29.66 -42.66 42.08
CA GLU A 83 -28.78 -41.52 41.86
C GLU A 83 -27.74 -41.79 40.78
N LEU A 84 -27.14 -42.99 40.76
CA LEU A 84 -26.22 -43.39 39.69
C LEU A 84 -26.89 -43.38 38.31
N VAL A 85 -28.11 -43.90 38.18
CA VAL A 85 -28.87 -43.87 36.92
C VAL A 85 -29.14 -42.44 36.46
N ARG A 86 -29.46 -41.52 37.37
CA ARG A 86 -29.66 -40.10 37.03
C ARG A 86 -28.36 -39.45 36.57
N GLN A 87 -27.25 -39.79 37.20
CA GLN A 87 -25.94 -39.25 36.86
C GLN A 87 -25.44 -39.79 35.51
N THR A 88 -25.60 -41.09 35.22
CA THR A 88 -25.23 -41.65 33.92
C THR A 88 -26.06 -41.04 32.80
N TRP A 89 -27.37 -40.91 32.99
CA TRP A 89 -28.25 -40.26 32.02
C TRP A 89 -27.89 -38.79 31.77
N ALA A 90 -27.54 -38.04 32.83
CA ALA A 90 -27.10 -36.65 32.68
C ALA A 90 -25.75 -36.55 31.94
N LEU A 91 -24.82 -37.49 32.19
CA LEU A 91 -23.55 -37.57 31.49
C LEU A 91 -23.76 -37.89 30.00
N GLU A 92 -24.56 -38.89 29.67
CA GLU A 92 -24.91 -39.24 28.28
C GLU A 92 -25.48 -38.03 27.53
N LYS A 93 -26.42 -37.29 28.15
CA LYS A 93 -26.95 -36.05 27.57
C LYS A 93 -25.88 -34.99 27.35
N SER A 94 -24.97 -34.83 28.30
CA SER A 94 -23.88 -33.85 28.17
C SER A 94 -22.87 -34.26 27.08
N GLU A 95 -22.64 -35.55 26.90
CA GLU A 95 -21.78 -36.08 25.83
C GLU A 95 -22.42 -35.90 24.45
N THR A 96 -23.73 -36.12 24.32
CA THR A 96 -24.44 -35.85 23.06
C THR A 96 -24.42 -34.37 22.71
N ALA A 97 -24.57 -33.48 23.70
CA ALA A 97 -24.46 -32.03 23.48
C ALA A 97 -23.04 -31.63 23.05
N ARG A 98 -22.01 -32.18 23.71
CA ARG A 98 -20.61 -31.90 23.36
C ARG A 98 -20.28 -32.33 21.92
N LYS A 99 -20.76 -33.48 21.48
CA LYS A 99 -20.58 -33.95 20.09
C LYS A 99 -21.25 -33.01 19.08
N ALA A 100 -22.47 -32.56 19.36
CA ALA A 100 -23.16 -31.60 18.49
C ALA A 100 -22.41 -30.25 18.42
N ASP A 101 -21.86 -29.78 19.54
CA ASP A 101 -21.04 -28.57 19.58
C ASP A 101 -19.72 -28.74 18.81
N GLU A 102 -19.06 -29.90 18.93
CA GLU A 102 -17.85 -30.24 18.16
C GLU A 102 -18.13 -30.22 16.65
N GLU A 103 -19.21 -30.87 16.19
CA GLU A 103 -19.61 -30.85 14.78
C GLU A 103 -19.92 -29.44 14.26
N LEU A 104 -20.59 -28.61 15.08
CA LEU A 104 -20.86 -27.21 14.74
C LEU A 104 -19.57 -26.40 14.62
N LEU A 105 -18.60 -26.61 15.50
CA LEU A 105 -17.30 -25.94 15.45
C LEU A 105 -16.53 -26.33 14.19
N ASP A 106 -16.54 -27.61 13.82
CA ASP A 106 -15.90 -28.09 12.59
C ASP A 106 -16.54 -27.47 11.33
N GLN A 107 -17.88 -27.38 11.31
CA GLN A 107 -18.61 -26.70 10.22
C GLN A 107 -18.27 -25.21 10.12
N LEU A 108 -18.21 -24.51 11.26
CA LEU A 108 -17.84 -23.10 11.30
C LEU A 108 -16.39 -22.89 10.86
N GLN A 109 -15.48 -23.76 11.30
CA GLN A 109 -14.07 -23.71 10.92
C GLN A 109 -13.90 -23.88 9.41
N SER A 110 -14.58 -24.88 8.82
CA SER A 110 -14.60 -25.11 7.37
C SER A 110 -15.11 -23.89 6.60
N ARG A 111 -16.22 -23.28 7.05
CA ARG A 111 -16.74 -22.03 6.43
C ARG A 111 -15.77 -20.87 6.56
N CYS A 112 -15.07 -20.74 7.68
CA CYS A 112 -14.05 -19.72 7.85
C CYS A 112 -12.89 -19.90 6.86
N ASP A 113 -12.47 -21.14 6.63
CA ASP A 113 -11.38 -21.44 5.70
C ASP A 113 -11.80 -21.22 4.24
N GLU A 114 -13.05 -21.52 3.88
CA GLU A 114 -13.64 -21.16 2.59
C GLU A 114 -13.65 -19.64 2.36
N LEU A 115 -14.13 -18.86 3.34
CA LEU A 115 -14.14 -17.40 3.24
C LEU A 115 -12.73 -16.81 3.15
N ARG A 116 -11.75 -17.41 3.84
CA ARG A 116 -10.33 -17.00 3.72
C ARG A 116 -9.80 -17.25 2.31
N ALA A 117 -10.15 -18.38 1.69
CA ALA A 117 -9.76 -18.68 0.32
C ALA A 117 -10.40 -17.69 -0.67
N GLN A 118 -11.70 -17.43 -0.53
CA GLN A 118 -12.42 -16.43 -1.33
C GLN A 118 -11.83 -15.02 -1.18
N HIS A 119 -11.46 -14.63 0.05
CA HIS A 119 -10.81 -13.34 0.30
C HIS A 119 -9.46 -13.24 -0.40
N ALA A 120 -8.61 -14.27 -0.30
CA ALA A 120 -7.32 -14.30 -0.97
C ALA A 120 -7.46 -14.24 -2.50
N GLU A 121 -8.46 -14.91 -3.06
CA GLU A 121 -8.77 -14.84 -4.50
C GLU A 121 -9.23 -13.43 -4.92
N ALA A 122 -10.13 -12.81 -4.15
CA ALA A 122 -10.58 -11.45 -4.41
C ALA A 122 -9.43 -10.42 -4.30
N GLU A 123 -8.52 -10.59 -3.34
CA GLU A 123 -7.32 -9.74 -3.22
C GLU A 123 -6.40 -9.87 -4.44
N LEU A 124 -6.22 -11.09 -4.96
CA LEU A 124 -5.44 -11.31 -6.19
C LEU A 124 -6.08 -10.63 -7.41
N GLN A 125 -7.41 -10.76 -7.57
CA GLN A 125 -8.14 -10.10 -8.65
C GLN A 125 -8.04 -8.57 -8.55
N LEU A 126 -8.16 -8.01 -7.34
CA LEU A 126 -7.98 -6.57 -7.12
C LEU A 126 -6.57 -6.11 -7.49
N ALA A 127 -5.54 -6.86 -7.10
CA ALA A 127 -4.15 -6.54 -7.43
C ALA A 127 -3.89 -6.55 -8.95
N GLU A 128 -4.50 -7.47 -9.69
CA GLU A 128 -4.42 -7.52 -11.16
C GLU A 128 -5.07 -6.30 -11.82
N VAL A 129 -6.30 -5.97 -11.40
CA VAL A 129 -7.03 -4.78 -11.90
C VAL A 129 -6.27 -3.49 -11.59
N GLU A 130 -5.72 -3.36 -10.38
CA GLU A 130 -4.87 -2.22 -10.03
C GLU A 130 -3.62 -2.14 -10.91
N GLY A 131 -2.96 -3.28 -11.16
CA GLY A 131 -1.81 -3.38 -12.05
C GLY A 131 -2.14 -2.85 -13.45
N HIS A 132 -3.24 -3.31 -14.03
CA HIS A 132 -3.72 -2.84 -15.33
C HIS A 132 -4.03 -1.33 -15.34
N ASN A 133 -4.68 -0.82 -14.30
CA ASN A 133 -5.00 0.61 -14.20
C ASN A 133 -3.73 1.48 -14.10
N ARG A 134 -2.74 1.05 -13.31
CA ARG A 134 -1.42 1.72 -13.24
C ARG A 134 -0.76 1.77 -14.60
N HIS A 135 -0.74 0.65 -15.33
CA HIS A 135 -0.19 0.60 -16.69
C HIS A 135 -0.94 1.48 -17.70
N ALA A 136 -2.27 1.51 -17.63
CA ALA A 136 -3.09 2.39 -18.47
C ALA A 136 -2.78 3.87 -18.20
N THR A 137 -2.70 4.25 -16.92
CA THR A 137 -2.34 5.62 -16.50
C THR A 137 -0.94 6.01 -16.94
N ASP A 138 0.04 5.10 -16.85
CA ASP A 138 1.39 5.36 -17.35
C ASP A 138 1.43 5.53 -18.86
N ARG A 139 0.61 4.77 -19.60
CA ARG A 139 0.49 4.89 -21.06
C ARG A 139 -0.09 6.25 -21.46
N THR A 140 -1.18 6.68 -20.84
CA THR A 140 -1.79 8.00 -21.13
C THR A 140 -0.84 9.15 -20.76
N ARG A 141 -0.12 9.03 -19.63
CA ARG A 141 0.91 9.99 -19.24
C ARG A 141 2.03 10.08 -20.29
N LYS A 142 2.55 8.95 -20.76
CA LYS A 142 3.60 8.91 -21.81
C LYS A 142 3.11 9.55 -23.11
N GLU A 143 1.87 9.25 -23.52
CA GLU A 143 1.28 9.84 -24.71
C GLU A 143 1.12 11.37 -24.59
N LEU A 144 0.63 11.85 -23.45
CA LEU A 144 0.52 13.29 -23.19
C LEU A 144 1.88 13.98 -23.26
N VAL A 145 2.91 13.40 -22.64
CA VAL A 145 4.29 13.92 -22.70
C VAL A 145 4.79 13.99 -24.14
N LEU A 146 4.53 12.97 -24.96
CA LEU A 146 4.89 12.98 -26.38
C LEU A 146 4.15 14.09 -27.16
N ARG A 147 2.85 14.29 -26.91
CA ARG A 147 2.06 15.36 -27.54
C ARG A 147 2.56 16.74 -27.15
N VAL A 148 2.79 16.98 -25.85
CA VAL A 148 3.33 18.25 -25.35
C VAL A 148 4.71 18.53 -25.95
N ASN A 149 5.61 17.54 -25.95
CA ASN A 149 6.93 17.70 -26.57
C ASN A 149 6.86 18.01 -28.06
N ARG A 150 5.92 17.38 -28.80
CA ARG A 150 5.70 17.69 -30.22
C ARG A 150 5.19 19.13 -30.41
N CYS A 151 4.23 19.58 -29.59
CA CYS A 151 3.72 20.95 -29.64
C CYS A 151 4.80 21.99 -29.31
N LEU A 152 5.59 21.76 -28.26
CA LEU A 152 6.68 22.67 -27.87
C LEU A 152 7.75 22.79 -28.96
N ARG A 153 8.08 21.68 -29.64
CA ARG A 153 8.97 21.73 -30.81
C ARG A 153 8.38 22.54 -31.95
N GLY A 154 7.09 22.36 -32.25
CA GLY A 154 6.39 23.17 -33.26
C GLY A 154 6.41 24.66 -32.93
N TYR A 155 6.16 25.01 -31.67
CA TYR A 155 6.22 26.39 -31.20
C TYR A 155 7.63 26.98 -31.33
N ALA A 156 8.66 26.27 -30.87
CA ALA A 156 10.04 26.73 -30.98
C ALA A 156 10.46 26.97 -32.45
N CYS A 157 10.10 26.07 -33.36
CA CYS A 157 10.35 26.25 -34.80
C CYS A 157 9.62 27.48 -35.36
N TRP A 158 8.36 27.67 -34.98
CA TRP A 158 7.58 28.84 -35.40
C TRP A 158 8.19 30.14 -34.88
N GLU A 159 8.59 30.19 -33.61
CA GLU A 159 9.21 31.38 -33.01
C GLU A 159 10.52 31.77 -33.71
N VAL A 160 11.38 30.78 -33.99
CA VAL A 160 12.62 31.00 -34.76
C VAL A 160 12.30 31.54 -36.16
N THR A 161 11.37 30.90 -36.88
CA THR A 161 10.97 31.31 -38.23
C THR A 161 10.39 32.73 -38.22
N ALA A 162 9.58 33.08 -37.22
CA ALA A 162 8.97 34.40 -37.08
C ALA A 162 10.06 35.48 -36.85
N ARG A 163 11.00 35.21 -35.94
CA ARG A 163 12.14 36.11 -35.67
C ARG A 163 13.02 36.30 -36.91
N GLU A 164 13.30 35.23 -37.65
CA GLU A 164 14.05 35.29 -38.91
C GLU A 164 13.34 36.16 -39.95
N ARG A 165 12.02 35.97 -40.13
CA ARG A 165 11.22 36.80 -41.06
C ARG A 165 11.22 38.28 -40.67
N MET A 166 11.06 38.60 -39.38
CA MET A 166 11.13 39.98 -38.91
C MET A 166 12.50 40.61 -39.18
N THR A 167 13.57 39.87 -38.86
CA THR A 167 14.95 40.32 -39.08
C THR A 167 15.24 40.54 -40.57
N LEU A 168 14.81 39.61 -41.44
CA LEU A 168 14.95 39.75 -42.88
C LEU A 168 14.20 40.96 -43.42
N ARG A 169 12.96 41.20 -42.96
CA ARG A 169 12.18 42.36 -43.39
C ARG A 169 12.82 43.68 -42.96
N GLU A 170 13.38 43.75 -41.77
CA GLU A 170 14.14 44.91 -41.30
C GLU A 170 15.37 45.18 -42.19
N MET A 171 16.11 44.13 -42.53
CA MET A 171 17.27 44.22 -43.42
C MET A 171 16.88 44.62 -44.84
N GLU A 172 15.77 44.11 -45.37
CA GLU A 172 15.22 44.48 -46.68
C GLU A 172 14.86 45.97 -46.74
N ILE A 173 14.17 46.50 -45.72
CA ILE A 173 13.83 47.92 -45.62
C ILE A 173 15.11 48.78 -45.60
N ARG A 174 16.10 48.39 -44.80
CA ARG A 174 17.40 49.08 -44.75
C ARG A 174 18.10 49.03 -46.11
N ALA A 175 18.14 47.86 -46.76
CA ALA A 175 18.71 47.67 -48.09
C ALA A 175 18.04 48.55 -49.15
N ALA A 176 16.70 48.63 -49.16
CA ALA A 176 15.96 49.50 -50.07
C ALA A 176 16.31 50.98 -49.86
N ALA A 177 16.34 51.45 -48.60
CA ALA A 177 16.76 52.82 -48.27
C ALA A 177 18.19 53.13 -48.74
N LEU A 178 19.08 52.13 -48.70
CA LEU A 178 20.47 52.26 -49.16
C LEU A 178 20.63 52.26 -50.67
N MET A 179 19.84 51.45 -51.37
CA MET A 179 19.83 51.45 -52.83
C MET A 179 19.34 52.79 -53.37
N SER A 180 18.52 53.52 -52.60
CA SER A 180 18.14 54.90 -52.90
C SER A 180 19.24 55.95 -52.60
N GLY A 181 20.31 55.60 -51.88
CA GLY A 181 21.37 56.52 -51.44
C GLY A 181 22.67 56.49 -52.25
N ASP A 182 23.49 57.54 -52.09
CA ASP A 182 24.75 57.76 -52.80
C ASP A 182 25.79 56.64 -52.60
N ASN A 183 26.69 56.45 -53.56
CA ASN A 183 27.74 55.41 -53.55
C ASN A 183 28.57 55.33 -52.25
N ARG A 184 28.80 56.47 -51.58
CA ARG A 184 29.55 56.51 -50.31
C ARG A 184 28.79 55.85 -49.16
N SER A 185 27.46 55.99 -49.13
CA SER A 185 26.57 55.37 -48.15
C SER A 185 26.52 53.85 -48.32
N ARG A 186 26.39 53.38 -49.57
CA ARG A 186 26.41 51.95 -49.94
C ARG A 186 27.69 51.25 -49.46
N ARG A 187 28.86 51.87 -49.69
CA ARG A 187 30.16 51.31 -49.27
C ARG A 187 30.32 51.21 -47.76
N ARG A 188 29.84 52.20 -46.99
CA ARG A 188 29.88 52.18 -45.52
C ARG A 188 29.03 51.06 -44.96
N LEU A 189 27.87 50.81 -45.56
CA LEU A 189 26.98 49.76 -45.09
C LEU A 189 27.40 48.36 -45.53
N ALA A 190 27.96 48.17 -46.73
CA ALA A 190 28.57 46.90 -47.11
C ALA A 190 29.58 46.42 -46.06
N LYS A 191 30.45 47.33 -45.57
CA LYS A 191 31.37 47.04 -44.47
C LYS A 191 30.65 46.71 -43.15
N ARG A 192 29.55 47.39 -42.82
CA ARG A 192 28.74 47.07 -41.62
C ARG A 192 28.12 45.69 -41.73
N LEU A 193 27.53 45.32 -42.88
CA LEU A 193 26.97 43.99 -43.12
C LEU A 193 28.04 42.91 -43.03
N GLU A 194 29.21 43.13 -43.62
CA GLU A 194 30.32 42.18 -43.53
C GLU A 194 30.80 41.99 -42.08
N SER A 195 30.91 43.09 -41.32
CA SER A 195 31.22 43.01 -39.88
C SER A 195 30.14 42.28 -39.08
N PHE A 196 28.86 42.46 -39.44
CA PHE A 196 27.73 41.78 -38.81
C PHE A 196 27.73 40.28 -39.11
N LEU A 197 27.92 39.90 -40.37
CA LEU A 197 28.03 38.50 -40.81
C LEU A 197 29.23 37.80 -40.18
N SER A 198 30.36 38.50 -40.01
CA SER A 198 31.53 37.97 -39.31
C SER A 198 31.22 37.70 -37.83
N ARG A 199 30.62 38.67 -37.13
CA ARG A 199 30.20 38.51 -35.71
C ARG A 199 29.14 37.43 -35.53
N SER A 200 28.16 37.34 -36.43
CA SER A 200 27.12 36.32 -36.35
C SER A 200 27.68 34.92 -36.55
N ARG A 201 28.56 34.72 -37.53
CA ARG A 201 29.27 33.43 -37.73
C ARG A 201 30.09 33.05 -36.51
N TYR A 202 30.77 34.01 -35.87
CA TYR A 202 31.52 33.75 -34.64
C TYR A 202 30.59 33.36 -33.47
N ALA A 203 29.49 34.08 -33.27
CA ALA A 203 28.50 33.77 -32.23
C ALA A 203 27.86 32.39 -32.43
N ILE A 204 27.53 32.03 -33.68
CA ILE A 204 27.03 30.70 -34.03
C ILE A 204 28.06 29.62 -33.67
N ALA A 205 29.32 29.79 -34.07
CA ALA A 205 30.38 28.84 -33.74
C ALA A 205 30.58 28.68 -32.21
N ASN A 206 30.48 29.77 -31.45
CA ASN A 206 30.55 29.71 -29.98
C ASN A 206 29.37 28.94 -29.38
N LEU A 207 28.14 29.21 -29.84
CA LEU A 207 26.95 28.49 -29.39
C LEU A 207 27.01 27.01 -29.76
N GLU A 208 27.47 26.67 -30.96
CA GLU A 208 27.69 25.28 -31.37
C GLU A 208 28.67 24.56 -30.42
N ALA A 209 29.77 25.22 -30.05
CA ALA A 209 30.74 24.67 -29.10
C ALA A 209 30.14 24.49 -27.69
N GLU A 210 29.37 25.47 -27.20
CA GLU A 210 28.68 25.38 -25.91
C GLU A 210 27.67 24.22 -25.88
N VAL A 211 26.81 24.12 -26.91
CA VAL A 211 25.83 23.04 -27.04
C VAL A 211 26.54 21.68 -27.09
N ALA A 212 27.61 21.56 -27.87
CA ALA A 212 28.40 20.34 -27.92
C ALA A 212 29.01 19.98 -26.55
N SER A 213 29.48 20.96 -25.79
CA SER A 213 30.01 20.76 -24.44
C SER A 213 28.94 20.25 -23.47
N VAL A 214 27.73 20.81 -23.53
CA VAL A 214 26.58 20.41 -22.70
C VAL A 214 26.15 18.99 -23.04
N LEU A 215 26.02 18.66 -24.31
CA LEU A 215 25.69 17.30 -24.75
C LEU A 215 26.73 16.26 -24.28
N ARG A 216 28.03 16.61 -24.32
CA ARG A 216 29.09 15.76 -23.77
C ARG A 216 28.95 15.55 -22.26
N ARG A 217 28.61 16.58 -21.49
CA ARG A 217 28.37 16.49 -20.03
C ARG A 217 27.20 15.57 -19.69
N PHE A 218 26.18 15.49 -20.54
CA PHE A 218 25.05 14.57 -20.40
C PHE A 218 25.33 13.14 -20.93
N GLY A 219 26.56 12.81 -21.32
CA GLY A 219 26.91 11.50 -21.85
C GLY A 219 26.43 11.24 -23.29
N LEU A 220 25.88 12.25 -23.97
CA LEU A 220 25.36 12.15 -25.34
C LEU A 220 26.45 12.38 -26.39
N ARG A 221 27.60 11.70 -26.28
CA ARG A 221 28.77 11.91 -27.15
C ARG A 221 28.46 11.75 -28.64
N ARG A 222 27.78 10.66 -29.04
CA ARG A 222 27.42 10.42 -30.45
C ARG A 222 26.62 11.58 -31.05
N ARG A 223 25.70 12.16 -30.28
CA ARG A 223 24.87 13.29 -30.72
C ARG A 223 25.67 14.59 -30.77
N ALA A 224 26.59 14.81 -29.85
CA ALA A 224 27.48 15.98 -29.89
C ALA A 224 28.38 15.98 -31.15
N ASP A 225 28.87 14.80 -31.56
CA ASP A 225 29.70 14.64 -32.75
C ASP A 225 28.89 14.82 -34.06
N GLU A 226 27.61 14.42 -34.09
CA GLU A 226 26.68 14.73 -35.21
C GLU A 226 26.43 16.23 -35.37
N TRP A 227 26.31 16.97 -34.25
CA TRP A 227 26.09 18.42 -34.26
C TRP A 227 27.32 19.23 -34.66
N THR A 228 28.53 18.75 -34.35
CA THR A 228 29.79 19.39 -34.78
C THR A 228 30.27 18.89 -36.16
N GLY A 229 29.71 17.78 -36.64
CA GLY A 229 30.06 17.13 -37.88
C GLY A 229 29.55 17.85 -39.12
N ARG A 230 30.40 18.71 -39.70
CA ARG A 230 30.38 19.10 -41.13
C ARG A 230 30.65 17.89 -42.05
N LYS A 231 29.80 16.86 -42.00
CA LYS A 231 29.78 15.72 -42.95
C LYS A 231 28.35 15.47 -43.43
N LEU A 232 27.75 16.49 -44.04
CA LEU A 232 26.69 16.32 -45.04
C LEU A 232 27.24 16.51 -46.46
N VAL A 233 28.54 16.26 -46.66
CA VAL A 233 29.09 16.07 -48.01
C VAL A 233 29.11 14.58 -48.29
N SER A 234 28.23 14.17 -49.20
CA SER A 234 28.29 12.93 -49.98
C SER A 234 28.07 11.61 -49.24
N SER A 235 26.84 11.40 -48.75
CA SER A 235 26.22 10.07 -48.83
C SER A 235 25.23 10.02 -49.99
N GLY A 236 25.68 10.48 -51.17
CA GLY A 236 25.06 10.13 -52.46
C GLY A 236 25.37 8.66 -52.75
N GLY A 237 24.77 7.76 -51.97
CA GLY A 237 24.81 6.33 -52.20
C GLY A 237 24.00 6.02 -53.44
N SER A 238 24.69 5.92 -54.57
CA SER A 238 24.19 5.34 -55.82
C SER A 238 23.52 3.99 -55.53
N HIS A 239 22.19 3.98 -55.47
CA HIS A 239 21.39 2.77 -55.44
C HIS A 239 21.50 2.10 -56.81
N ARG A 240 22.52 1.27 -56.98
CA ARG A 240 22.68 0.39 -58.13
C ARG A 240 21.56 -0.66 -58.07
N ARG A 241 20.58 -0.52 -58.95
CA ARG A 241 19.53 -1.52 -59.19
C ARG A 241 20.18 -2.84 -59.60
N HIS A 242 19.89 -3.92 -58.87
CA HIS A 242 20.05 -5.27 -59.40
C HIS A 242 18.66 -5.82 -59.73
N SER A 243 18.41 -5.95 -61.02
CA SER A 243 17.33 -6.74 -61.57
C SER A 243 17.71 -8.22 -61.50
N ARG A 244 16.79 -9.04 -61.00
CA ARG A 244 16.64 -10.44 -61.41
C ARG A 244 15.17 -10.66 -61.72
#